data_AF-A0A4V2JHZ8-F1
#
_entry.id   AF-A0A4V2JHZ8-F1
#
_cell.length_a   1.000
_cell.length_b   1.000
_cell.length_c   1.000
_cell.angle_alpha   90.00
_cell.angle_beta   90.00
_cell.angle_gamma   90.00
#
_symmetry.space_group_name_H-M   'P 1'
#
loop_
_entity.id
_entity.type
_entity.pdbx_description
1 polymer ?
#
loop_
_entity_poly.entity_id
_entity_poly.type
_entity_poly.pdbx_seq_one_letter_code
_entity_poly.pdbx_strand_id
1 'polypeptide(L)'
;MAVLSVPSPNGPVRQRVLLVDDARQLDSLTARRRVAAHLAELELVHGEEGAAPEGPCPHAALVCDVPGAARELAEREVPVVYLHSGHTAAELPVTTAAIRQVHVPAWLPGPKPVSREGAQPTGVLAPGRLGRDRKRSGSLLLFSAYGVSGGAAEVYAELTLRPLAEEAVRRTGRCDVVYDTGAEGVREALAPVEGVRVHLAREVDADALHAAAEVFLASPTLTAVSLAQARRAPLTFLPALGPGQEDLARRTGQVVPVGTVGDPAEPGLWPPYGQGTRSPWSAVDAAADDLRGAQRVARRVRQLALAPTTF
;
A
#
# COMPACT_ATOMS: atom_id res chain seq x y z
N MET A 1 17.39 21.54 52.69
CA MET A 1 18.29 21.21 51.56
C MET A 1 17.47 20.46 50.52
N ALA A 2 17.10 21.12 49.43
CA ALA A 2 16.39 20.49 48.32
C ALA A 2 17.43 19.89 47.37
N VAL A 3 17.35 18.58 47.13
CA VAL A 3 18.17 17.88 46.14
C VAL A 3 17.54 18.16 44.78
N LEU A 4 18.19 19.03 44.00
CA LEU A 4 17.90 19.22 42.58
C LEU A 4 18.39 17.98 41.82
N SER A 5 17.47 17.11 41.42
CA SER A 5 17.77 16.06 40.44
C SER A 5 18.03 16.70 39.08
N VAL A 6 19.29 16.68 38.66
CA VAL A 6 19.68 16.98 37.28
C VAL A 6 19.19 15.83 36.39
N PRO A 7 18.43 16.07 35.31
CA PRO A 7 18.09 15.02 34.37
C PRO A 7 19.37 14.55 33.65
N SER A 8 19.65 13.24 33.71
CA SER A 8 20.74 12.62 32.95
C SER A 8 20.52 12.84 31.44
N PRO A 9 21.50 13.37 30.69
CA PRO A 9 21.36 13.68 29.27
C PRO A 9 21.40 12.44 28.35
N ASN A 10 21.61 11.25 28.89
CA ASN A 10 21.84 10.03 28.10
C ASN A 10 20.65 9.08 28.20
N GLY A 11 19.55 9.44 27.54
CA GLY A 11 18.63 8.42 27.05
C GLY A 11 19.34 7.54 26.01
N PRO A 12 18.94 6.27 25.82
CA PRO A 12 19.54 5.43 24.78
C PRO A 12 19.35 6.10 23.41
N VAL A 13 20.44 6.31 22.67
CA VAL A 13 20.40 6.83 21.30
C VAL A 13 19.63 5.82 20.46
N ARG A 14 18.40 6.18 20.07
CA ARG A 14 17.62 5.36 19.14
C ARG A 14 18.19 5.55 17.75
N GLN A 15 18.43 4.43 17.07
CA GLN A 15 18.84 4.47 15.68
C GLN A 15 17.71 5.08 14.85
N ARG A 16 18.03 6.19 14.19
CA ARG A 16 17.12 6.96 13.34
C ARG A 16 17.06 6.39 11.93
N VAL A 17 15.86 6.12 11.43
CA VAL A 17 15.60 5.67 10.06
C VAL A 17 14.70 6.67 9.34
N LEU A 18 15.13 7.09 8.15
CA LEU A 18 14.33 7.92 7.25
C LEU A 18 13.42 7.03 6.40
N LEU A 19 12.15 7.37 6.31
CA LEU A 19 11.16 6.70 5.48
C LEU A 19 10.69 7.67 4.40
N VAL A 20 10.81 7.27 3.14
CA VAL A 20 10.40 8.05 1.97
C VAL A 20 9.51 7.18 1.10
N ASP A 21 8.40 7.74 0.62
CA ASP A 21 7.48 7.11 -0.33
C ASP A 21 7.01 8.11 -1.39
N ASP A 22 6.55 7.61 -2.54
CA ASP A 22 5.76 8.43 -3.47
C ASP A 22 4.34 8.49 -2.92
N ALA A 23 4.02 9.55 -2.19
CA ALA A 23 2.73 9.72 -1.51
C ALA A 23 1.53 9.77 -2.48
N ARG A 24 1.78 9.92 -3.79
CA ARG A 24 0.76 9.84 -4.84
C ARG A 24 0.48 8.40 -5.27
N GLN A 25 1.35 7.46 -4.97
CA GLN A 25 1.22 6.06 -5.37
C GLN A 25 0.76 5.23 -4.16
N LEU A 26 -0.49 4.75 -4.19
CA LEU A 26 -1.06 3.94 -3.11
C LEU A 26 -0.18 2.75 -2.69
N ASP A 27 0.40 2.05 -3.66
CA ASP A 27 1.26 0.89 -3.41
C ASP A 27 2.56 1.26 -2.68
N SER A 28 3.18 2.40 -3.03
CA SER A 28 4.39 2.90 -2.37
C SER A 28 4.10 3.32 -0.92
N LEU A 29 3.05 4.10 -0.73
CA LEU A 29 2.60 4.58 0.57
C LEU A 29 2.27 3.42 1.52
N THR A 30 1.49 2.43 1.08
CA THR A 30 1.13 1.31 1.95
C THR A 30 2.29 0.36 2.20
N ALA A 31 3.18 0.15 1.23
CA ALA A 31 4.41 -0.62 1.42
C ALA A 31 5.25 -0.03 2.54
N ARG A 32 5.52 1.28 2.50
CA ARG A 32 6.25 1.99 3.56
C ARG A 32 5.58 1.82 4.92
N ARG A 33 4.26 2.08 5.02
CA ARG A 33 3.51 1.97 6.28
C ARG A 33 3.57 0.56 6.88
N ARG A 34 3.42 -0.47 6.06
CA ARG A 34 3.47 -1.87 6.51
C ARG A 34 4.86 -2.29 6.96
N VAL A 35 5.92 -1.82 6.29
CA VAL A 35 7.30 -2.04 6.75
C VAL A 35 7.56 -1.27 8.05
N ALA A 36 7.13 -0.01 8.13
CA ALA A 36 7.29 0.85 9.32
C ALA A 36 6.63 0.27 10.57
N ALA A 37 5.49 -0.43 10.42
CA ALA A 37 4.81 -1.12 11.52
C ALA A 37 5.68 -2.19 12.21
N HIS A 38 6.75 -2.64 11.56
CA HIS A 38 7.71 -3.58 12.13
C HIS A 38 8.97 -2.91 12.68
N LEU A 39 9.14 -1.60 12.60
CA LEU A 39 10.36 -0.89 13.03
C LEU A 39 10.17 -0.12 14.36
N ALA A 40 9.33 -0.65 15.26
CA ALA A 40 8.87 0.05 16.47
C ALA A 40 9.97 0.42 17.48
N GLU A 41 11.13 -0.25 17.40
CA GLU A 41 12.31 0.00 18.22
C GLU A 41 13.20 1.15 17.72
N LEU A 42 12.98 1.61 16.49
CA LEU A 42 13.77 2.65 15.84
C LEU A 42 13.07 4.01 15.94
N GLU A 43 13.83 5.09 15.81
CA GLU A 43 13.26 6.42 15.61
C GLU A 43 12.93 6.60 14.13
N LEU A 44 11.64 6.66 13.79
CA LEU A 44 11.18 6.77 12.41
C LEU A 44 10.93 8.24 12.06
N VAL A 45 11.63 8.76 11.06
CA VAL A 45 11.36 10.07 10.49
C VAL A 45 10.85 9.93 9.07
N HIS A 46 9.82 10.71 8.74
CA HIS A 46 9.23 10.73 7.41
C HIS A 46 9.87 11.86 6.62
N GLY A 47 10.38 11.55 5.43
CA GLY A 47 10.87 12.54 4.48
C GLY A 47 9.81 12.83 3.43
N GLU A 48 9.75 14.08 2.98
CA GLU A 48 9.01 14.45 1.78
C GLU A 48 9.91 14.28 0.54
N GLU A 49 9.31 13.93 -0.60
CA GLU A 49 10.02 13.85 -1.88
C GLU A 49 10.66 15.22 -2.20
N GLY A 50 11.99 15.24 -2.40
CA GLY A 50 12.74 16.45 -2.73
C GLY A 50 13.05 17.39 -1.55
N ALA A 51 12.66 17.04 -0.32
CA ALA A 51 13.05 17.79 0.87
C ALA A 51 14.26 17.14 1.56
N ALA A 52 15.27 17.93 1.89
CA ALA A 52 16.35 17.47 2.75
C ALA A 52 15.74 17.09 4.13
N PRO A 53 16.11 15.93 4.70
CA PRO A 53 15.58 15.54 6.00
C PRO A 53 15.99 16.57 7.04
N GLU A 54 15.02 17.21 7.68
CA GLU A 54 15.28 18.10 8.80
C GLU A 54 15.90 17.30 9.96
N GLY A 55 16.95 17.83 10.58
CA GLY A 55 17.61 17.24 11.74
C GLY A 55 18.86 16.38 11.45
N PRO A 56 19.30 15.55 12.42
CA PRO A 56 20.51 14.73 12.33
C PRO A 56 20.58 13.79 11.11
N CYS A 57 21.76 13.35 10.69
CA CYS A 57 21.85 12.36 9.61
C CYS A 57 21.15 11.04 10.03
N PRO A 58 20.26 10.45 9.20
CA PRO A 58 19.68 9.15 9.48
C PRO A 58 20.73 8.03 9.36
N HIS A 59 20.58 6.96 10.13
CA HIS A 59 21.50 5.81 10.12
C HIS A 59 21.20 4.84 8.97
N ALA A 60 19.96 4.84 8.47
CA ALA A 60 19.55 4.15 7.26
C ALA A 60 18.28 4.80 6.70
N ALA A 61 17.94 4.47 5.46
CA ALA A 61 16.68 4.88 4.85
C ALA A 61 15.94 3.70 4.21
N LEU A 62 14.60 3.74 4.29
CA LEU A 62 13.70 2.99 3.43
C LEU A 62 13.11 3.95 2.41
N VAL A 63 13.33 3.68 1.12
CA VAL A 63 12.82 4.49 0.03
C VAL A 63 11.91 3.63 -0.85
N CYS A 64 10.62 3.97 -0.90
CA CYS A 64 9.61 3.27 -1.68
C CYS A 64 9.31 4.04 -2.96
N ASP A 65 9.66 3.48 -4.12
CA ASP A 65 9.33 4.03 -5.45
C ASP A 65 9.80 5.46 -5.78
N VAL A 66 10.71 6.04 -4.99
CA VAL A 66 11.33 7.35 -5.24
C VAL A 66 12.82 7.20 -5.58
N PRO A 67 13.19 6.80 -6.82
CA PRO A 67 14.59 6.52 -7.17
C PRO A 67 15.52 7.74 -7.06
N GLY A 68 14.99 8.96 -7.21
CA GLY A 68 15.74 10.21 -6.98
C GLY A 68 16.22 10.33 -5.54
N ALA A 69 15.32 10.17 -4.58
CA ALA A 69 15.65 10.20 -3.15
C ALA A 69 16.64 9.09 -2.75
N ALA A 70 16.50 7.89 -3.33
CA ALA A 70 17.46 6.81 -3.10
C ALA A 70 18.88 7.18 -3.56
N ARG A 71 19.01 7.88 -4.69
CA ARG A 71 20.29 8.36 -5.20
C ARG A 71 20.88 9.45 -4.32
N GLU A 72 20.10 10.48 -4.00
CA GLU A 72 20.52 11.60 -3.16
C GLU A 72 20.96 11.15 -1.77
N LEU A 73 20.27 10.18 -1.17
CA LEU A 73 20.66 9.63 0.13
C LEU A 73 21.95 8.82 0.06
N ALA A 74 22.13 8.02 -1.00
CA ALA A 74 23.37 7.27 -1.21
C ALA A 74 24.58 8.20 -1.46
N GLU A 75 24.40 9.30 -2.19
CA GLU A 75 25.43 10.33 -2.38
C GLU A 75 25.85 11.01 -1.07
N ARG A 76 24.97 10.99 -0.07
CA ARG A 76 25.22 11.46 1.31
C ARG A 76 25.69 10.34 2.23
N GLU A 77 26.10 9.21 1.68
CA GLU A 77 26.59 8.03 2.40
C GLU A 77 25.55 7.42 3.38
N VAL A 78 24.25 7.68 3.17
CA VAL A 78 23.17 7.04 3.93
C VAL A 78 22.87 5.67 3.31
N PRO A 79 22.92 4.57 4.08
CA PRO A 79 22.55 3.25 3.58
C PRO A 79 21.07 3.18 3.22
N VAL A 80 20.75 2.83 1.96
CA VAL A 80 19.35 2.79 1.47
C VAL A 80 18.88 1.36 1.21
N VAL A 81 17.72 1.01 1.77
CA VAL A 81 16.86 -0.06 1.24
C VAL A 81 15.87 0.56 0.26
N TYR A 82 16.06 0.31 -1.01
CA TYR A 82 15.10 0.70 -2.05
C TYR A 82 14.07 -0.42 -2.23
N LEU A 83 12.79 -0.08 -2.13
CA LEU A 83 11.67 -0.98 -2.34
C LEU A 83 10.85 -0.48 -3.53
N HIS A 84 10.79 -1.27 -4.59
CA HIS A 84 9.88 -1.01 -5.70
C HIS A 84 8.54 -1.71 -5.49
N SER A 85 7.45 -0.96 -5.55
CA SER A 85 6.08 -1.44 -5.49
C SER A 85 5.48 -1.48 -6.89
N GLY A 86 5.70 -2.59 -7.59
CA GLY A 86 5.20 -2.79 -8.95
C GLY A 86 5.34 -4.22 -9.42
N HIS A 87 4.40 -4.64 -10.26
CA HIS A 87 4.31 -6.00 -10.82
C HIS A 87 4.64 -6.09 -12.31
N THR A 88 4.79 -4.95 -12.99
CA THR A 88 5.03 -4.90 -14.43
C THR A 88 6.44 -5.37 -14.77
N ALA A 89 6.61 -6.00 -15.93
CA ALA A 89 7.91 -6.47 -16.40
C ALA A 89 8.77 -5.33 -16.97
N ALA A 90 8.86 -4.23 -16.24
CA ALA A 90 9.73 -3.11 -16.55
C ALA A 90 11.12 -3.35 -15.96
N GLU A 91 12.15 -2.83 -16.63
CA GLU A 91 13.47 -2.70 -16.03
C GLU A 91 13.36 -1.71 -14.86
N LEU A 92 13.77 -2.16 -13.68
CA LEU A 92 13.73 -1.31 -12.50
C LEU A 92 14.72 -0.14 -12.65
N PRO A 93 14.39 1.06 -12.15
CA PRO A 93 15.29 2.20 -12.17
C PRO A 93 16.68 1.81 -11.64
N VAL A 94 17.74 2.31 -12.26
CA VAL A 94 19.10 2.17 -11.72
C VAL A 94 19.20 3.03 -10.47
N THR A 95 19.56 2.41 -9.34
CA THR A 95 19.63 3.07 -8.03
C THR A 95 20.92 2.68 -7.33
N THR A 96 21.60 3.62 -6.69
CA THR A 96 22.80 3.39 -5.86
C THR A 96 22.48 2.82 -4.47
N ALA A 97 21.33 2.18 -4.31
CA ALA A 97 20.87 1.66 -3.02
C ALA A 97 21.65 0.42 -2.59
N ALA A 98 22.00 0.38 -1.30
CA ALA A 98 22.68 -0.74 -0.66
C ALA A 98 21.92 -2.07 -0.80
N ILE A 99 20.58 -2.02 -0.68
CA ILE A 99 19.71 -3.18 -0.83
C ILE A 99 18.55 -2.81 -1.75
N ARG A 100 18.30 -3.63 -2.76
CA ARG A 100 17.18 -3.48 -3.70
C ARG A 100 16.17 -4.60 -3.51
N GLN A 101 14.92 -4.22 -3.28
CA GLN A 101 13.80 -5.12 -3.03
C GLN A 101 12.65 -4.80 -3.98
N VAL A 102 11.87 -5.83 -4.33
CA VAL A 102 10.70 -5.71 -5.21
C VAL A 102 9.49 -6.33 -4.52
N HIS A 103 8.40 -5.59 -4.42
CA HIS A 103 7.11 -6.10 -3.96
C HIS A 103 6.43 -6.83 -5.11
N VAL A 104 6.61 -8.15 -5.15
CA VAL A 104 5.90 -9.04 -6.08
C VAL A 104 5.50 -10.30 -5.33
N PRO A 105 4.19 -10.55 -5.14
CA PRO A 105 3.73 -11.80 -4.58
C PRO A 105 4.21 -12.99 -5.40
N ALA A 106 4.70 -14.05 -4.74
CA ALA A 106 5.29 -15.20 -5.42
C ALA A 106 4.28 -15.96 -6.30
N TRP A 107 3.01 -15.93 -5.90
CA TRP A 107 1.89 -16.55 -6.60
C TRP A 107 1.40 -15.75 -7.82
N LEU A 108 1.76 -14.46 -7.95
CA LEU A 108 1.31 -13.63 -9.06
C LEU A 108 2.00 -14.09 -10.35
N PRO A 109 1.25 -14.52 -11.38
CA PRO A 109 1.83 -15.11 -12.57
C PRO A 109 2.45 -14.08 -13.51
N GLY A 110 3.23 -14.59 -14.46
CA GLY A 110 3.85 -13.80 -15.52
C GLY A 110 5.25 -13.29 -15.17
N PRO A 111 5.85 -12.51 -16.08
CA PRO A 111 7.20 -12.00 -15.92
C PRO A 111 7.27 -11.09 -14.69
N LYS A 112 8.31 -11.29 -13.90
CA LYS A 112 8.63 -10.46 -12.73
C LYS A 112 9.49 -9.27 -13.17
N PRO A 113 9.42 -8.13 -12.47
CA PRO A 113 10.33 -7.01 -12.69
C PRO A 113 11.78 -7.52 -12.60
N VAL A 114 12.60 -7.12 -13.57
CA VAL A 114 14.01 -7.51 -13.64
C VAL A 114 14.90 -6.33 -13.27
N SER A 115 15.99 -6.62 -12.57
CA SER A 115 17.04 -5.65 -12.28
C SER A 115 18.38 -6.23 -12.69
N ARG A 116 19.15 -5.47 -13.48
CA ARG A 116 20.52 -5.83 -13.84
C ARG A 116 21.46 -5.93 -12.64
N GLU A 117 21.10 -5.28 -11.53
CA GLU A 117 21.91 -5.23 -10.30
C GLU A 117 21.36 -6.16 -9.20
N GLY A 118 20.46 -7.08 -9.52
CA GLY A 118 20.07 -8.17 -8.61
C GLY A 118 19.03 -7.84 -7.54
N ALA A 119 17.97 -7.10 -7.88
CA ALA A 119 16.87 -6.84 -6.95
C ALA A 119 16.17 -8.14 -6.46
N GLN A 120 15.93 -8.25 -5.16
CA GLN A 120 15.35 -9.44 -4.55
C GLN A 120 13.82 -9.31 -4.37
N PRO A 121 13.03 -10.36 -4.67
CA PRO A 121 11.60 -10.34 -4.41
C PRO A 121 11.31 -10.44 -2.91
N THR A 122 10.34 -9.67 -2.43
CA THR A 122 9.94 -9.64 -1.01
C THR A 122 8.67 -10.45 -0.72
N GLY A 123 7.89 -10.84 -1.73
CA GLY A 123 6.59 -11.48 -1.55
C GLY A 123 5.50 -10.49 -1.15
N VAL A 124 4.46 -10.96 -0.45
CA VAL A 124 3.30 -10.14 -0.08
C VAL A 124 3.64 -9.20 1.09
N LEU A 125 3.33 -7.92 0.95
CA LEU A 125 3.39 -6.95 2.05
C LEU A 125 2.03 -6.93 2.77
N ALA A 126 1.86 -7.79 3.78
CA ALA A 126 0.62 -7.87 4.54
C ALA A 126 0.48 -6.74 5.58
N PRO A 127 -0.76 -6.39 5.99
CA PRO A 127 -1.02 -5.45 7.08
C PRO A 127 -0.33 -5.85 8.38
N GLY A 128 0.20 -4.86 9.11
CA GLY A 128 0.90 -5.10 10.38
C GLY A 128 -0.01 -5.69 11.47
N ARG A 129 -1.32 -5.43 11.42
CA ARG A 129 -2.33 -6.01 12.30
C ARG A 129 -3.47 -6.63 11.49
N LEU A 130 -3.60 -7.95 11.56
CA LEU A 130 -4.74 -8.68 10.99
C LEU A 130 -5.98 -8.68 11.90
N GLY A 131 -6.16 -7.63 12.70
CA GLY A 131 -7.26 -7.52 13.67
C GLY A 131 -8.60 -7.85 13.00
N ARG A 132 -9.33 -8.82 13.56
CA ARG A 132 -10.67 -9.17 13.07
C ARG A 132 -11.66 -8.28 13.78
N ASP A 133 -12.25 -7.33 13.06
CA ASP A 133 -13.50 -6.76 13.54
C ASP A 133 -14.57 -7.85 13.44
N ARG A 134 -15.22 -8.15 14.56
CA ARG A 134 -16.30 -9.15 14.63
C ARG A 134 -17.60 -8.60 14.05
N LYS A 135 -17.72 -7.28 13.88
CA LYS A 135 -18.90 -6.60 13.33
C LYS A 135 -18.46 -5.66 12.20
N ARG A 136 -18.21 -6.25 11.04
CA ARG A 136 -18.01 -5.50 9.80
C ARG A 136 -19.32 -4.84 9.37
N SER A 137 -19.23 -3.65 8.81
CA SER A 137 -20.39 -2.97 8.20
C SER A 137 -19.95 -1.93 7.18
N GLY A 138 -20.81 -1.65 6.22
CA GLY A 138 -20.53 -0.69 5.15
C GLY A 138 -19.60 -1.22 4.07
N SER A 139 -19.34 -0.37 3.09
CA SER A 139 -18.44 -0.65 1.98
C SER A 139 -17.16 0.18 2.04
N LEU A 140 -16.05 -0.39 1.56
CA LEU A 140 -14.84 0.34 1.23
C LEU A 140 -14.62 0.31 -0.29
N LEU A 141 -14.52 1.49 -0.90
CA LEU A 141 -14.01 1.68 -2.26
C LEU A 141 -12.56 2.20 -2.18
N LEU A 142 -11.59 1.39 -2.56
CA LEU A 142 -10.17 1.79 -2.61
C LEU A 142 -9.77 2.11 -4.04
N PHE A 143 -9.73 3.39 -4.37
CA PHE A 143 -9.49 3.93 -5.70
C PHE A 143 -8.02 4.35 -5.87
N SER A 144 -7.44 4.09 -7.04
CA SER A 144 -6.13 4.62 -7.42
C SER A 144 -6.18 5.20 -8.83
N ALA A 145 -5.78 6.46 -8.96
CA ALA A 145 -5.65 7.17 -10.23
C ALA A 145 -4.18 7.51 -10.54
N TYR A 146 -3.23 6.85 -9.86
CA TYR A 146 -1.81 7.05 -10.12
C TYR A 146 -1.45 6.73 -11.57
N GLY A 147 -0.72 7.63 -12.22
CA GLY A 147 -0.34 7.51 -13.64
C GLY A 147 -1.45 7.81 -14.64
N VAL A 148 -2.62 8.29 -14.19
CA VAL A 148 -3.76 8.68 -15.03
C VAL A 148 -3.83 10.21 -15.12
N SER A 149 -4.25 10.75 -16.27
CA SER A 149 -4.45 12.19 -16.43
C SER A 149 -5.64 12.68 -15.58
N GLY A 150 -5.58 13.94 -15.13
CA GLY A 150 -6.63 14.53 -14.29
C GLY A 150 -8.04 14.43 -14.88
N GLY A 151 -8.20 14.82 -16.16
CA GLY A 151 -9.51 14.75 -16.83
C GLY A 151 -10.06 13.33 -16.99
N ALA A 152 -9.21 12.31 -17.14
CA ALA A 152 -9.68 10.92 -17.17
C ALA A 152 -10.11 10.43 -15.78
N ALA A 153 -9.41 10.86 -14.73
CA ALA A 153 -9.78 10.54 -13.35
C ALA A 153 -11.11 11.21 -12.94
N GLU A 154 -11.35 12.45 -13.36
CA GLU A 154 -12.62 13.17 -13.16
C GLU A 154 -13.80 12.45 -13.82
N VAL A 155 -13.67 12.13 -15.12
CA VAL A 155 -14.70 11.39 -15.86
C VAL A 155 -15.00 10.04 -15.20
N TYR A 156 -13.96 9.35 -14.73
CA TYR A 156 -14.14 8.08 -14.03
C TYR A 156 -14.83 8.26 -12.67
N ALA A 157 -14.51 9.32 -11.92
CA ALA A 157 -15.16 9.61 -10.66
C ALA A 157 -16.67 9.84 -10.85
N GLU A 158 -17.04 10.60 -11.87
CA GLU A 158 -18.44 10.89 -12.23
C GLU A 158 -19.20 9.67 -12.74
N LEU A 159 -18.63 8.93 -13.69
CA LEU A 159 -19.36 7.87 -14.40
C LEU A 159 -19.28 6.51 -13.72
N THR A 160 -18.27 6.29 -12.88
CA THR A 160 -18.02 4.99 -12.24
C THR A 160 -18.10 5.08 -10.72
N LEU A 161 -17.32 5.97 -10.09
CA LEU A 161 -17.25 6.00 -8.61
C LEU A 161 -18.54 6.50 -7.97
N ARG A 162 -19.16 7.56 -8.49
CA ARG A 162 -20.43 8.08 -7.93
C ARG A 162 -21.54 7.03 -7.97
N PRO A 163 -21.90 6.39 -9.11
CA PRO A 163 -22.93 5.35 -9.13
C PRO A 163 -22.61 4.18 -8.21
N LEU A 164 -21.34 3.77 -8.09
CA LEU A 164 -20.92 2.73 -7.16
C LEU A 164 -21.06 3.13 -5.70
N ALA A 165 -20.73 4.38 -5.36
CA ALA A 165 -20.84 4.87 -4.00
C ALA A 165 -22.29 5.03 -3.56
N GLU A 166 -23.17 5.52 -4.44
CA GLU A 166 -24.62 5.58 -4.24
C GLU A 166 -25.20 4.19 -3.95
N GLU A 167 -24.85 3.23 -4.81
CA GLU A 167 -25.30 1.85 -4.64
C GLU A 167 -24.72 1.19 -3.39
N ALA A 168 -23.45 1.44 -3.06
CA ALA A 168 -22.82 0.98 -1.83
C ALA A 168 -23.57 1.47 -0.59
N VAL A 169 -23.93 2.75 -0.53
CA VAL A 169 -24.72 3.33 0.56
C VAL A 169 -26.10 2.68 0.60
N ARG A 170 -26.78 2.54 -0.53
CA ARG A 170 -28.10 1.90 -0.60
C ARG A 170 -28.09 0.48 -0.04
N ARG A 171 -27.02 -0.28 -0.29
CA ARG A 171 -26.89 -1.69 0.12
C ARG A 171 -26.41 -1.88 1.56
N THR A 172 -25.47 -1.02 1.99
CA THR A 172 -24.69 -1.25 3.23
C THR A 172 -24.81 -0.13 4.26
N GLY A 173 -25.57 0.93 3.95
CA GLY A 173 -25.85 2.08 4.80
C GLY A 173 -24.73 3.12 4.89
N ARG A 174 -23.49 2.78 4.50
CA ARG A 174 -22.35 3.69 4.49
C ARG A 174 -21.27 3.26 3.49
N CYS A 175 -20.51 4.22 2.97
CA CYS A 175 -19.39 3.96 2.08
C CYS A 175 -18.18 4.82 2.44
N ASP A 176 -17.03 4.20 2.70
CA ASP A 176 -15.75 4.90 2.79
C ASP A 176 -15.04 4.77 1.43
N VAL A 177 -14.64 5.90 0.86
CA VAL A 177 -13.87 5.97 -0.39
C VAL A 177 -12.48 6.48 -0.07
N VAL A 178 -11.45 5.68 -0.39
CA VAL A 178 -10.05 6.04 -0.19
C VAL A 178 -9.39 6.20 -1.55
N TYR A 179 -8.68 7.30 -1.79
CA TYR A 179 -8.02 7.58 -3.07
C TYR A 179 -6.61 8.16 -2.89
N ASP A 180 -5.73 8.02 -3.90
CA ASP A 180 -4.33 8.51 -3.84
C ASP A 180 -4.08 9.83 -4.60
N THR A 181 -4.58 9.96 -5.82
CA THR A 181 -4.49 11.16 -6.68
C THR A 181 -5.86 11.60 -7.21
N GLY A 182 -5.93 12.75 -7.88
CA GLY A 182 -7.19 13.26 -8.46
C GLY A 182 -8.17 13.81 -7.41
N ALA A 183 -7.63 14.39 -6.32
CA ALA A 183 -8.39 14.73 -5.11
C ALA A 183 -9.60 15.64 -5.34
N GLU A 184 -9.46 16.66 -6.16
CA GLU A 184 -10.52 17.64 -6.39
C GLU A 184 -11.69 17.00 -7.13
N GLY A 185 -11.43 16.37 -8.28
CA GLY A 185 -12.45 15.68 -9.07
C GLY A 185 -13.16 14.55 -8.32
N VAL A 186 -12.44 13.73 -7.55
CA VAL A 186 -13.07 12.65 -6.75
C VAL A 186 -13.96 13.22 -5.65
N ARG A 187 -13.51 14.26 -4.93
CA ARG A 187 -14.30 14.88 -3.87
C ARG A 187 -15.53 15.58 -4.42
N GLU A 188 -15.38 16.35 -5.50
CA GLU A 188 -16.49 17.04 -6.16
C GLU A 188 -17.51 16.02 -6.68
N ALA A 189 -17.04 14.94 -7.32
CA ALA A 189 -17.92 13.91 -7.83
C ALA A 189 -18.74 13.23 -6.72
N LEU A 190 -18.16 13.01 -5.55
CA LEU A 190 -18.81 12.27 -4.47
C LEU A 190 -19.52 13.15 -3.44
N ALA A 191 -19.30 14.48 -3.45
CA ALA A 191 -19.94 15.42 -2.53
C ALA A 191 -21.47 15.34 -2.46
N PRO A 192 -22.21 15.07 -3.57
CA PRO A 192 -23.67 14.95 -3.52
C PRO A 192 -24.19 13.67 -2.86
N VAL A 193 -23.34 12.66 -2.62
CA VAL A 193 -23.80 11.34 -2.18
C VAL A 193 -23.82 11.25 -0.65
N GLU A 194 -25.01 11.30 -0.07
CA GLU A 194 -25.19 11.13 1.38
C GLU A 194 -24.70 9.73 1.84
N GLY A 195 -24.05 9.67 3.01
CA GLY A 195 -23.51 8.42 3.56
C GLY A 195 -22.13 8.00 3.01
N VAL A 196 -21.56 8.79 2.09
CA VAL A 196 -20.19 8.61 1.59
C VAL A 196 -19.20 9.44 2.41
N ARG A 197 -18.05 8.85 2.77
CA ARG A 197 -16.91 9.53 3.37
C ARG A 197 -15.70 9.38 2.46
N VAL A 198 -15.11 10.50 2.07
CA VAL A 198 -14.02 10.54 1.09
C VAL A 198 -12.71 10.87 1.80
N HIS A 199 -11.70 10.02 1.63
CA HIS A 199 -10.45 10.07 2.36
C HIS A 199 -9.25 10.03 1.40
N LEU A 200 -8.27 10.91 1.62
CA LEU A 200 -7.00 10.81 0.93
C LEU A 200 -6.16 9.70 1.59
N ALA A 201 -5.57 8.81 0.80
CA ALA A 201 -4.88 7.60 1.28
C ALA A 201 -3.77 7.93 2.28
N ARG A 202 -3.04 9.04 2.09
CA ARG A 202 -1.97 9.49 3.01
C ARG A 202 -2.48 9.97 4.36
N GLU A 203 -3.77 10.22 4.51
CA GLU A 203 -4.41 10.76 5.74
C GLU A 203 -5.12 9.68 6.57
N VAL A 204 -5.36 8.49 6.01
CA VAL A 204 -6.11 7.41 6.68
C VAL A 204 -5.39 6.06 6.66
N ASP A 205 -5.76 5.18 7.59
CA ASP A 205 -5.31 3.79 7.61
C ASP A 205 -6.27 2.90 6.78
N ALA A 206 -5.92 2.70 5.51
CA ALA A 206 -6.68 1.82 4.60
C ALA A 206 -6.75 0.36 5.09
N ASP A 207 -5.73 -0.11 5.83
CA ASP A 207 -5.71 -1.49 6.36
C ASP A 207 -6.74 -1.66 7.49
N ALA A 208 -6.99 -0.60 8.27
CA ALA A 208 -8.02 -0.53 9.29
C ALA A 208 -9.42 -0.34 8.69
N LEU A 209 -9.59 0.53 7.70
CA LEU A 209 -10.87 0.71 6.99
C LEU A 209 -11.32 -0.62 6.35
N HIS A 210 -10.40 -1.34 5.68
CA HIS A 210 -10.71 -2.66 5.12
C HIS A 210 -11.04 -3.71 6.20
N ALA A 211 -10.49 -3.57 7.40
CA ALA A 211 -10.82 -4.47 8.52
C ALA A 211 -12.27 -4.31 8.98
N ALA A 212 -12.80 -3.08 8.93
CA ALA A 212 -14.14 -2.70 9.36
C ALA A 212 -15.20 -2.85 8.26
N ALA A 213 -14.79 -2.86 6.99
CA ALA A 213 -15.69 -2.97 5.85
C ALA A 213 -16.26 -4.39 5.69
N GLU A 214 -17.55 -4.45 5.36
CA GLU A 214 -18.28 -5.68 4.99
C GLU A 214 -18.06 -6.02 3.53
N VAL A 215 -18.10 -5.01 2.66
CA VAL A 215 -17.85 -5.14 1.21
C VAL A 215 -16.58 -4.37 0.84
N PHE A 216 -15.75 -4.96 -0.02
CA PHE A 216 -14.51 -4.35 -0.48
C PHE A 216 -14.41 -4.35 -2.01
N LEU A 217 -14.39 -3.15 -2.58
CA LEU A 217 -14.11 -2.93 -3.99
C LEU A 217 -12.87 -2.07 -4.14
N ALA A 218 -12.04 -2.33 -5.14
CA ALA A 218 -10.80 -1.58 -5.29
C ALA A 218 -10.30 -1.52 -6.73
N SER A 219 -9.60 -0.44 -7.08
CA SER A 219 -8.77 -0.40 -8.27
C SER A 219 -7.74 -1.54 -8.22
N PRO A 220 -7.40 -2.16 -9.36
CA PRO A 220 -6.37 -3.20 -9.41
C PRO A 220 -5.01 -2.64 -8.98
N THR A 221 -4.64 -2.89 -7.72
CA THR A 221 -3.39 -2.45 -7.08
C THR A 221 -2.81 -3.57 -6.22
N LEU A 222 -1.49 -3.59 -6.01
CA LEU A 222 -0.88 -4.60 -5.13
C LEU A 222 -1.36 -4.43 -3.69
N THR A 223 -1.69 -3.21 -3.29
CA THR A 223 -2.32 -2.87 -2.01
C THR A 223 -3.63 -3.62 -1.82
N ALA A 224 -4.55 -3.50 -2.77
CA ALA A 224 -5.87 -4.12 -2.69
C ALA A 224 -5.78 -5.65 -2.67
N VAL A 225 -4.94 -6.21 -3.56
CA VAL A 225 -4.69 -7.64 -3.63
C VAL A 225 -4.09 -8.16 -2.31
N SER A 226 -3.08 -7.49 -1.78
CA SER A 226 -2.43 -7.89 -0.52
C SER A 226 -3.39 -7.79 0.67
N LEU A 227 -4.26 -6.77 0.70
CA LEU A 227 -5.29 -6.60 1.72
C LEU A 227 -6.28 -7.76 1.74
N ALA A 228 -6.86 -8.04 0.58
CA ALA A 228 -7.84 -9.09 0.41
C ALA A 228 -7.23 -10.46 0.69
N GLN A 229 -6.03 -10.74 0.15
CA GLN A 229 -5.29 -11.97 0.40
C GLN A 229 -5.01 -12.18 1.90
N ALA A 230 -4.37 -11.21 2.56
CA ALA A 230 -3.94 -11.35 3.95
C ALA A 230 -5.12 -11.56 4.93
N ARG A 231 -6.29 -11.01 4.61
CA ARG A 231 -7.52 -11.19 5.40
C ARG A 231 -8.45 -12.29 4.87
N ARG A 232 -8.05 -12.99 3.80
CA ARG A 232 -8.88 -13.96 3.07
C ARG A 232 -10.26 -13.40 2.71
N ALA A 233 -10.33 -12.11 2.39
CA ALA A 233 -11.57 -11.37 2.14
C ALA A 233 -12.00 -11.39 0.67
N PRO A 234 -13.31 -11.34 0.37
CA PRO A 234 -13.77 -11.04 -0.98
C PRO A 234 -13.17 -9.72 -1.48
N LEU A 235 -12.89 -9.67 -2.77
CA LEU A 235 -12.44 -8.49 -3.50
C LEU A 235 -13.19 -8.47 -4.82
N THR A 236 -13.69 -7.30 -5.19
CA THR A 236 -14.16 -7.01 -6.55
C THR A 236 -13.32 -5.87 -7.10
N PHE A 237 -12.75 -6.05 -8.28
CA PHE A 237 -12.00 -4.99 -8.93
C PHE A 237 -12.95 -3.93 -9.51
N LEU A 238 -12.60 -2.67 -9.33
CA LEU A 238 -13.14 -1.58 -10.14
C LEU A 238 -12.62 -1.72 -11.58
N PRO A 239 -13.31 -1.16 -12.60
CA PRO A 239 -12.82 -1.13 -13.96
C PRO A 239 -11.42 -0.49 -13.99
N ALA A 240 -10.48 -1.15 -14.66
CA ALA A 240 -9.09 -0.68 -14.70
C ALA A 240 -9.00 0.68 -15.42
N LEU A 241 -8.23 1.60 -14.84
CA LEU A 241 -8.04 2.95 -15.38
C LEU A 241 -6.86 3.07 -16.36
N GLY A 242 -6.05 2.02 -16.49
CA GLY A 242 -4.93 2.01 -17.40
C GLY A 242 -4.21 0.68 -17.46
N PRO A 243 -3.18 0.57 -18.34
CA PRO A 243 -2.58 -0.71 -18.69
C PRO A 243 -1.98 -1.48 -17.52
N GLY A 244 -1.41 -0.78 -16.53
CA GLY A 244 -0.86 -1.42 -15.33
C GLY A 244 -1.92 -2.10 -14.47
N GLN A 245 -3.08 -1.45 -14.32
CA GLN A 245 -4.22 -2.00 -13.59
C GLN A 245 -4.87 -3.16 -14.36
N GLU A 246 -5.01 -3.03 -15.68
CA GLU A 246 -5.50 -4.11 -16.56
C GLU A 246 -4.61 -5.35 -16.45
N ASP A 247 -3.29 -5.18 -16.52
CA ASP A 247 -2.33 -6.27 -16.39
C ASP A 247 -2.44 -6.96 -15.02
N LEU A 248 -2.57 -6.18 -13.93
CA LEU A 248 -2.71 -6.75 -12.59
C LEU A 248 -4.02 -7.52 -12.41
N ALA A 249 -5.13 -6.95 -12.87
CA ALA A 249 -6.44 -7.62 -12.82
C ALA A 249 -6.40 -8.93 -13.59
N ARG A 250 -5.86 -8.92 -14.82
CA ARG A 250 -5.69 -10.11 -15.66
C ARG A 250 -4.84 -11.18 -14.99
N ARG A 251 -3.66 -10.82 -14.46
CA ARG A 251 -2.75 -11.79 -13.80
C ARG A 251 -3.36 -12.35 -12.52
N THR A 252 -4.04 -11.52 -11.74
CA THR A 252 -4.73 -11.97 -10.52
C THR A 252 -5.85 -12.96 -10.87
N GLY A 253 -6.64 -12.63 -11.90
CA GLY A 253 -7.73 -13.46 -12.42
C GLY A 253 -7.32 -14.85 -12.91
N GLN A 254 -6.03 -15.05 -13.24
CA GLN A 254 -5.49 -16.38 -13.62
C GLN A 254 -5.34 -17.33 -12.43
N VAL A 255 -5.31 -16.81 -11.19
CA VAL A 255 -5.07 -17.59 -9.97
C VAL A 255 -6.26 -17.54 -9.03
N VAL A 256 -6.88 -16.37 -8.91
CA VAL A 256 -7.99 -16.10 -7.99
C VAL A 256 -9.15 -15.56 -8.80
N PRO A 257 -10.38 -16.10 -8.65
CA PRO A 257 -11.55 -15.64 -9.40
C PRO A 257 -12.05 -14.30 -8.83
N VAL A 258 -11.30 -13.23 -9.10
CA VAL A 258 -11.66 -11.85 -8.73
C VAL A 258 -12.47 -11.25 -9.87
N GLY A 259 -13.73 -10.90 -9.61
CA GLY A 259 -14.60 -10.24 -10.58
C GLY A 259 -14.22 -8.78 -10.79
N THR A 260 -14.67 -8.20 -11.90
CA THR A 260 -14.59 -6.77 -12.18
C THR A 260 -16.01 -6.21 -12.19
N VAL A 261 -16.22 -5.03 -11.61
CA VAL A 261 -17.50 -4.32 -11.68
C VAL A 261 -17.88 -4.05 -13.14
N GLY A 262 -19.02 -4.57 -13.57
CA GLY A 262 -19.65 -4.21 -14.84
C GLY A 262 -20.84 -3.26 -14.64
N ASP A 263 -21.75 -3.62 -13.72
CA ASP A 263 -22.92 -2.84 -13.34
C ASP A 263 -22.96 -2.70 -11.80
N PRO A 264 -22.99 -1.47 -11.25
CA PRO A 264 -23.14 -1.25 -9.81
C PRO A 264 -24.34 -2.01 -9.22
N ALA A 265 -25.46 -2.07 -9.94
CA ALA A 265 -26.71 -2.67 -9.44
C ALA A 265 -26.67 -4.20 -9.36
N GLU A 266 -25.63 -4.85 -9.90
CA GLU A 266 -25.49 -6.29 -9.94
C GLU A 266 -25.51 -6.89 -8.51
N PRO A 267 -26.47 -7.77 -8.16
CA PRO A 267 -26.56 -8.32 -6.81
C PRO A 267 -25.31 -9.10 -6.38
N GLY A 268 -24.62 -9.75 -7.32
CA GLY A 268 -23.42 -10.57 -7.07
C GLY A 268 -22.17 -9.76 -6.66
N LEU A 269 -22.21 -8.43 -6.79
CA LEU A 269 -21.11 -7.51 -6.50
C LEU A 269 -21.01 -7.13 -5.01
N TRP A 270 -22.08 -7.36 -4.25
CA TRP A 270 -22.21 -6.98 -2.84
C TRP A 270 -22.29 -8.18 -1.87
N PRO A 271 -21.53 -9.28 -2.02
CA PRO A 271 -21.65 -10.42 -1.12
C PRO A 271 -21.08 -10.05 0.26
N PRO A 272 -21.84 -10.26 1.35
CA PRO A 272 -21.37 -9.97 2.70
C PRO A 272 -20.22 -10.90 3.10
N TYR A 273 -19.20 -10.37 3.77
CA TYR A 273 -18.09 -11.18 4.29
C TYR A 273 -18.60 -12.26 5.26
N GLY A 274 -18.25 -13.53 5.01
CA GLY A 274 -18.46 -14.63 5.95
C GLY A 274 -19.74 -15.47 5.76
N GLN A 275 -20.57 -15.19 4.75
CA GLN A 275 -21.67 -16.08 4.39
C GLN A 275 -21.20 -17.28 3.57
N GLY A 276 -20.71 -18.33 4.24
CA GLY A 276 -20.64 -19.72 3.73
C GLY A 276 -19.79 -20.00 2.48
N THR A 277 -19.24 -19.00 1.82
CA THR A 277 -18.45 -19.13 0.62
C THR A 277 -16.99 -19.36 1.00
N ARG A 278 -16.39 -20.41 0.41
CA ARG A 278 -14.96 -20.67 0.53
C ARG A 278 -14.21 -19.46 -0.01
N SER A 279 -13.29 -18.90 0.79
CA SER A 279 -12.52 -17.72 0.39
C SER A 279 -11.86 -17.94 -0.98
N PRO A 280 -11.96 -16.98 -1.93
CA PRO A 280 -11.38 -17.12 -3.26
C PRO A 280 -9.85 -17.28 -3.18
N TRP A 281 -9.24 -16.72 -2.13
CA TRP A 281 -7.82 -16.81 -1.83
C TRP A 281 -7.36 -18.20 -1.36
N SER A 282 -8.27 -19.16 -1.18
CA SER A 282 -7.89 -20.55 -0.89
C SER A 282 -7.28 -21.28 -2.10
N ALA A 283 -7.37 -20.69 -3.29
CA ALA A 283 -6.70 -21.18 -4.50
C ALA A 283 -5.18 -20.86 -4.52
N VAL A 284 -4.72 -19.91 -3.69
CA VAL A 284 -3.29 -19.57 -3.57
C VAL A 284 -2.60 -20.64 -2.71
N ASP A 285 -1.54 -21.25 -3.24
CA ASP A 285 -0.71 -22.21 -2.50
C ASP A 285 -0.15 -21.58 -1.22
N ALA A 286 -0.31 -22.25 -0.08
CA ALA A 286 0.17 -21.83 1.23
C ALA A 286 1.68 -21.53 1.25
N ALA A 287 2.49 -22.23 0.42
CA ALA A 287 3.92 -21.94 0.30
C ALA A 287 4.20 -20.63 -0.45
N ALA A 288 3.34 -20.27 -1.40
CA ALA A 288 3.42 -19.02 -2.16
C ALA A 288 2.68 -17.85 -1.46
N ASP A 289 1.85 -18.16 -0.47
CA ASP A 289 1.05 -17.26 0.39
C ASP A 289 1.89 -16.63 1.53
N ASP A 290 3.15 -16.31 1.27
CA ASP A 290 4.05 -15.76 2.27
C ASP A 290 3.74 -14.28 2.57
N LEU A 291 3.03 -14.05 3.68
CA LEU A 291 2.60 -12.74 4.20
C LEU A 291 3.70 -11.98 4.97
N ARG A 292 4.95 -12.46 4.99
CA ARG A 292 6.04 -11.88 5.79
C ARG A 292 6.91 -10.87 5.03
N GLY A 293 6.48 -10.40 3.86
CA GLY A 293 7.29 -9.52 3.03
C GLY A 293 7.69 -8.22 3.74
N ALA A 294 6.74 -7.58 4.42
CA ALA A 294 7.01 -6.35 5.18
C ALA A 294 8.02 -6.59 6.32
N GLN A 295 7.93 -7.73 7.00
CA GLN A 295 8.88 -8.13 8.06
C GLN A 295 10.29 -8.37 7.51
N ARG A 296 10.42 -8.98 6.32
CA ARG A 296 11.71 -9.19 5.65
C ARG A 296 12.39 -7.86 5.31
N VAL A 297 11.65 -6.94 4.71
CA VAL A 297 12.18 -5.60 4.39
C VAL A 297 12.58 -4.89 5.67
N ALA A 298 11.72 -4.89 6.69
CA ALA A 298 12.04 -4.29 7.99
C ALA A 298 13.31 -4.89 8.60
N ARG A 299 13.52 -6.20 8.50
CA ARG A 299 14.77 -6.85 8.92
C ARG A 299 15.99 -6.30 8.18
N ARG A 300 15.91 -6.04 6.88
CA ARG A 300 17.01 -5.44 6.11
C ARG A 300 17.29 -4.00 6.54
N VAL A 301 16.24 -3.21 6.76
CA VAL A 301 16.36 -1.84 7.27
C VAL A 301 17.06 -1.83 8.63
N ARG A 302 16.66 -2.70 9.56
CA ARG A 302 17.35 -2.86 10.87
C ARG A 302 18.81 -3.24 10.73
N GLN A 303 19.12 -4.18 9.82
CA GLN A 303 20.50 -4.60 9.59
C GLN A 303 21.39 -3.43 9.18
N LEU A 304 20.92 -2.60 8.24
CA LEU A 304 21.66 -1.40 7.83
C LEU A 304 21.77 -0.36 8.95
N ALA A 305 20.69 -0.15 9.73
CA ALA A 305 20.69 0.85 10.80
C ALA A 305 21.59 0.47 11.99
N LEU A 306 21.70 -0.82 12.33
CA LEU A 306 22.41 -1.31 13.53
C LEU A 306 23.85 -1.77 13.25
N ALA A 307 24.14 -2.18 12.02
CA ALA A 307 25.44 -2.62 11.59
C ALA A 307 25.71 -2.04 10.20
N PRO A 308 26.09 -0.75 10.12
CA PRO A 308 26.40 -0.13 8.84
C PRO A 308 27.52 -0.91 8.18
N THR A 309 27.22 -1.57 7.06
CA THR A 309 28.26 -2.11 6.20
C THR A 309 28.94 -0.92 5.54
N THR A 310 30.24 -0.74 5.76
CA THR A 310 31.07 0.13 4.92
C THR A 310 30.92 -0.34 3.47
N PHE A 311 30.34 0.52 2.64
CA PHE A 311 30.23 0.35 1.20
C PHE A 311 31.40 1.04 0.51
#